data_AF-A0A484ML63-F1
#
_entry.id   AF-A0A484ML63-F1
#
_cell.length_a   1.000
_cell.length_b   1.000
_cell.length_c   1.000
_cell.angle_alpha   90.00
_cell.angle_beta   90.00
_cell.angle_gamma   90.00
#
_symmetry.space_group_name_H-M   'P 1'
#
loop_
_entity.id
_entity.type
_entity.pdbx_description
1 polymer ?
#
loop_
_entity_poly.entity_id
_entity_poly.type
_entity_poly.pdbx_seq_one_letter_code
_entity_poly.pdbx_strand_id
1 'polypeptide(L)'
;MAGGKKTKASKKKGNAEATTSAPQPFPYLDGSFLEFGSEEELSRFITHFAKRPISPPRVLPEIYPQQKGYHDLDNQLKESGLWSFVSRSRQSYKPAYVRAFYSNLRRDGDTIHSSINLYDIEIDLATFARVAGLPTRGDDIATYGGDDWILNNEAVVIRELGITNLVRHSGAPTIHSAPPEKRLLLYILTRILRPWDGSHTCLFNEDLKAVHAITHGASINWAKYVMIHMADCASITNERSLPYAFLVMDLIVSADIHIAGPDTKMTKIWII
;
A
#
# COMPACT_ATOMS: atom_id res chain seq x y z
N MET A 1 19.39 -75.05 29.08
CA MET A 1 18.42 -74.44 28.13
C MET A 1 17.08 -74.26 28.85
N ALA A 2 16.81 -73.05 29.35
CA ALA A 2 15.46 -72.49 29.60
C ALA A 2 15.66 -71.15 30.33
N GLY A 3 15.50 -70.05 29.59
CA GLY A 3 15.77 -68.69 30.05
C GLY A 3 14.67 -68.10 30.94
N GLY A 4 15.09 -67.29 31.91
CA GLY A 4 14.22 -66.53 32.80
C GLY A 4 13.56 -65.32 32.12
N LYS A 5 12.28 -65.10 32.47
CA LYS A 5 11.43 -63.97 32.08
C LYS A 5 12.02 -62.62 32.56
N LYS A 6 12.19 -61.67 31.63
CA LYS A 6 12.34 -60.24 31.91
C LYS A 6 10.98 -59.55 31.78
N THR A 7 10.47 -58.98 32.87
CA THR A 7 9.36 -58.01 32.89
C THR A 7 9.90 -56.62 32.52
N LYS A 8 9.44 -56.05 31.39
CA LYS A 8 9.73 -54.67 30.99
C LYS A 8 8.74 -53.73 31.70
N ALA A 9 9.26 -52.85 32.56
CA ALA A 9 8.51 -51.74 33.10
C ALA A 9 8.23 -50.70 32.00
N SER A 10 6.97 -50.29 31.89
CA SER A 10 6.48 -49.29 30.96
C SER A 10 7.00 -47.90 31.36
N LYS A 11 7.78 -47.26 30.49
CA LYS A 11 8.24 -45.87 30.66
C LYS A 11 7.06 -44.95 30.34
N LYS A 12 6.53 -44.30 31.37
CA LYS A 12 5.55 -43.20 31.28
C LYS A 12 6.10 -42.14 30.32
N LYS A 13 5.37 -41.91 29.23
CA LYS A 13 5.63 -40.84 28.25
C LYS A 13 5.32 -39.51 28.94
N GLY A 14 6.37 -38.76 29.29
CA GLY A 14 6.22 -37.42 29.83
C GLY A 14 5.49 -36.54 28.83
N ASN A 15 4.42 -35.89 29.29
CA ASN A 15 3.70 -34.89 28.54
C ASN A 15 4.67 -33.71 28.36
N ALA A 16 5.12 -33.48 27.13
CA ALA A 16 5.85 -32.25 26.82
C ALA A 16 4.83 -31.12 26.86
N GLU A 17 4.83 -30.35 27.96
CA GLU A 17 4.24 -29.02 27.96
C GLU A 17 4.91 -28.23 26.83
N ALA A 18 4.12 -27.85 25.83
CA ALA A 18 4.55 -26.86 24.85
C ALA A 18 4.69 -25.54 25.62
N THR A 19 5.91 -25.25 26.07
CA THR A 19 6.29 -23.90 26.46
C THR A 19 6.12 -23.01 25.24
N THR A 20 5.00 -22.29 25.16
CA THR A 20 4.80 -21.21 24.20
C THR A 20 5.64 -20.02 24.67
N SER A 21 6.96 -20.13 24.56
CA SER A 21 7.86 -19.00 24.73
C SER A 21 7.68 -18.06 23.55
N ALA A 22 7.57 -16.75 23.80
CA ALA A 22 7.57 -15.76 22.74
C ALA A 22 8.82 -15.93 21.84
N PRO A 23 8.70 -15.72 20.53
CA PRO A 23 9.85 -15.81 19.62
C PRO A 23 10.93 -14.79 19.99
N GLN A 24 12.18 -15.11 19.66
CA GLN A 24 13.29 -14.16 19.81
C GLN A 24 13.05 -12.93 18.91
N PRO A 25 13.38 -11.70 19.36
CA PRO A 25 13.25 -10.51 18.54
C PRO A 25 14.05 -10.63 17.23
N PHE A 26 13.48 -10.17 16.12
CA PHE A 26 14.15 -10.16 14.81
C PHE A 26 15.03 -8.91 14.66
N PRO A 27 16.36 -9.04 14.54
CA PRO A 27 17.26 -7.88 14.43
C PRO A 27 17.41 -7.40 12.98
N TYR A 28 17.45 -6.08 12.81
CA TYR A 28 17.85 -5.43 11.55
C TYR A 28 19.29 -4.93 11.61
N LEU A 29 19.89 -4.74 10.43
CA LEU A 29 21.25 -4.20 10.28
C LEU A 29 21.40 -2.76 10.81
N ASP A 30 20.30 -2.02 10.89
CA ASP A 30 20.26 -0.67 11.45
C ASP A 30 20.17 -0.64 12.99
N GLY A 31 20.23 -1.81 13.64
CA GLY A 31 20.13 -1.95 15.08
C GLY A 31 18.71 -1.88 15.65
N SER A 32 17.68 -1.74 14.79
CA SER A 32 16.30 -1.94 15.22
C SER A 32 15.97 -3.42 15.41
N PHE A 33 14.99 -3.72 16.26
CA PHE A 33 14.48 -5.07 16.47
C PHE A 33 12.96 -5.07 16.39
N LEU A 34 12.40 -6.18 15.92
CA LEU A 34 10.96 -6.43 15.89
C LEU A 34 10.59 -7.59 16.79
N GLU A 35 9.57 -7.38 17.61
CA GLU A 35 8.96 -8.44 18.41
C GLU A 35 7.67 -8.93 17.76
N PHE A 36 7.48 -10.24 17.74
CA PHE A 36 6.33 -10.92 17.16
C PHE A 36 5.58 -11.67 18.25
N GLY A 37 4.25 -11.68 18.18
CA GLY A 37 3.40 -12.34 19.19
C GLY A 37 3.41 -13.86 19.09
N SER A 38 3.79 -14.40 17.92
CA SER A 38 3.85 -15.84 17.70
C SER A 38 4.92 -16.25 16.68
N GLU A 39 5.29 -17.53 16.70
CA GLU A 39 6.20 -18.13 15.71
C GLU A 39 5.63 -18.06 14.29
N GLU A 40 4.31 -18.12 14.14
CA GLU A 40 3.63 -17.98 12.85
C GLU A 40 3.80 -16.57 12.28
N GLU A 41 3.66 -15.53 13.11
CA GLU A 41 3.90 -14.14 12.69
C GLU A 41 5.36 -13.93 12.27
N LEU A 42 6.31 -14.42 13.08
CA LEU A 42 7.74 -14.35 12.75
C LEU A 42 8.04 -15.09 11.44
N SER A 43 7.55 -16.33 11.30
CA SER A 43 7.75 -17.15 10.10
C SER A 43 7.16 -16.50 8.85
N ARG A 44 5.94 -15.96 8.95
CA ARG A 44 5.29 -15.19 7.88
C ARG A 44 6.13 -13.98 7.48
N PHE A 45 6.61 -13.23 8.46
CA PHE A 45 7.44 -12.05 8.23
C PHE A 45 8.75 -12.39 7.53
N ILE A 46 9.51 -13.37 8.05
CA ILE A 46 10.79 -13.80 7.48
C ILE A 46 10.62 -14.27 6.04
N THR A 47 9.58 -15.08 5.80
CA THR A 47 9.34 -15.72 4.50
C THR A 47 8.91 -14.71 3.43
N HIS A 48 7.97 -13.82 3.76
CA HIS A 48 7.30 -13.00 2.74
C HIS A 48 7.60 -11.51 2.82
N PHE A 49 8.03 -10.96 3.96
CA PHE A 49 8.08 -9.49 4.16
C PHE A 49 9.47 -8.94 4.45
N ALA A 50 10.35 -9.69 5.12
CA ALA A 50 11.65 -9.21 5.59
C ALA A 50 12.51 -8.60 4.48
N LYS A 51 12.43 -9.15 3.26
CA LYS A 51 13.13 -8.68 2.06
C LYS A 51 12.21 -8.07 1.00
N ARG A 52 10.90 -8.01 1.25
CA ARG A 52 9.94 -7.51 0.27
C ARG A 52 10.26 -6.05 -0.08
N PRO A 53 10.25 -5.68 -1.37
CA PRO A 53 10.54 -4.32 -1.78
C PRO A 53 9.48 -3.37 -1.23
N ILE A 54 9.90 -2.15 -0.89
CA ILE A 54 9.00 -1.05 -0.54
C ILE A 54 8.97 -0.13 -1.76
N SER A 55 7.78 0.18 -2.27
CA SER A 55 7.62 1.09 -3.39
C SER A 55 8.22 2.43 -2.99
N PRO A 56 9.18 2.96 -3.75
CA PRO A 56 9.80 4.24 -3.42
C PRO A 56 8.75 5.36 -3.32
N PRO A 57 8.66 6.10 -2.20
CA PRO A 57 7.77 7.24 -2.09
C PRO A 57 7.96 8.23 -3.25
N ARG A 58 6.84 8.73 -3.77
CA ARG A 58 6.75 9.69 -4.87
C ARG A 58 5.83 10.81 -4.45
N VAL A 59 6.21 12.03 -4.76
CA VAL A 59 5.50 13.24 -4.33
C VAL A 59 5.44 14.21 -5.50
N LEU A 60 4.30 14.88 -5.66
CA LEU A 60 4.18 16.03 -6.55
C LEU A 60 4.30 17.30 -5.71
N PRO A 61 5.33 18.13 -5.91
CA PRO A 61 5.42 19.44 -5.28
C PRO A 61 4.26 20.32 -5.73
N GLU A 62 3.59 20.99 -4.80
CA GLU A 62 2.40 21.82 -5.08
C GLU A 62 2.66 22.94 -6.08
N ILE A 63 3.89 23.47 -6.12
CA ILE A 63 4.28 24.52 -7.07
C ILE A 63 4.46 24.01 -8.51
N TYR A 64 4.59 22.69 -8.71
CA TYR A 64 4.97 22.13 -10.00
C TYR A 64 3.91 22.34 -11.10
N PRO A 65 2.61 22.02 -10.89
CA PRO A 65 1.60 22.28 -11.92
C PRO A 65 1.53 23.76 -12.33
N GLN A 66 1.61 24.68 -11.36
CA GLN A 66 1.60 26.11 -11.61
C GLN A 66 2.79 26.57 -12.45
N GLN A 67 4.00 26.09 -12.14
CA GLN A 67 5.20 26.40 -12.94
C GLN A 67 5.14 25.87 -14.37
N LYS A 68 4.36 24.80 -14.61
CA LYS A 68 4.16 24.22 -15.94
C LYS A 68 2.93 24.76 -16.68
N GLY A 69 2.11 25.58 -16.03
CA GLY A 69 0.84 26.05 -16.58
C GLY A 69 -0.26 24.98 -16.62
N TYR A 70 -0.13 23.90 -15.85
CA TYR A 70 -1.11 22.81 -15.76
C TYR A 70 -2.22 23.15 -14.77
N HIS A 71 -2.94 24.25 -15.04
CA HIS A 71 -3.97 24.77 -14.15
C HIS A 71 -5.18 23.84 -14.03
N ASP A 72 -5.54 23.15 -15.12
CA ASP A 72 -6.65 22.20 -15.12
C ASP A 72 -6.35 21.02 -14.20
N LEU A 73 -5.16 20.42 -14.32
CA LEU A 73 -4.73 19.36 -13.40
C LEU A 73 -4.68 19.82 -11.93
N ASP A 74 -4.16 21.02 -11.66
CA ASP A 74 -4.11 21.59 -10.30
C ASP A 74 -5.52 21.69 -9.69
N ASN A 75 -6.48 22.22 -10.46
CA ASN A 75 -7.87 22.32 -10.06
C ASN A 75 -8.51 20.95 -9.85
N GLN A 76 -8.29 19.99 -10.75
CA GLN A 76 -8.82 18.64 -10.64
C GLN A 76 -8.33 17.92 -9.37
N LEU A 77 -7.05 18.05 -9.01
CA LEU A 77 -6.49 17.48 -7.77
C LEU A 77 -7.09 18.15 -6.54
N LYS A 78 -7.34 19.46 -6.60
CA LYS A 78 -7.95 20.23 -5.51
C LYS A 78 -9.41 19.86 -5.29
N GLU A 79 -10.21 19.81 -6.36
CA GLU A 79 -11.62 19.45 -6.32
C GLU A 79 -11.81 17.99 -5.88
N SER A 80 -10.90 17.09 -6.29
CA SER A 80 -10.88 15.70 -5.85
C SER A 80 -10.41 15.51 -4.41
N GLY A 81 -9.93 16.57 -3.73
CA GLY A 81 -9.39 16.49 -2.36
C GLY A 81 -8.11 15.66 -2.24
N LEU A 82 -7.31 15.57 -3.31
CA LEU A 82 -6.13 14.70 -3.39
C LEU A 82 -4.83 15.37 -2.98
N TRP A 83 -4.79 16.71 -2.93
CA TRP A 83 -3.55 17.46 -2.74
C TRP A 83 -2.77 17.05 -1.49
N SER A 84 -3.43 16.98 -0.32
CA SER A 84 -2.80 16.59 0.95
C SER A 84 -2.11 15.22 0.90
N PHE A 85 -2.59 14.31 0.06
CA PHE A 85 -2.00 12.99 -0.12
C PHE A 85 -0.89 13.02 -1.18
N VAL A 86 -1.11 13.70 -2.30
CA VAL A 86 -0.21 13.76 -3.44
C VAL A 86 1.07 14.58 -3.16
N SER A 87 0.97 15.60 -2.30
CA SER A 87 2.12 16.40 -1.83
C SER A 87 2.75 15.86 -0.53
N ARG A 88 2.26 14.73 0.00
CA ARG A 88 2.75 14.15 1.26
C ARG A 88 4.23 13.82 1.18
N SER A 89 5.01 14.39 2.09
CA SER A 89 6.45 14.11 2.20
C SER A 89 6.87 13.88 3.65
N ARG A 90 7.89 13.03 3.82
CA ARG A 90 8.64 12.87 5.08
C ARG A 90 10.13 12.86 4.77
N GLN A 91 10.94 13.27 5.75
CA GLN A 91 12.41 13.26 5.61
C GLN A 91 12.99 11.84 5.54
N SER A 92 12.33 10.90 6.22
CA SER A 92 12.77 9.51 6.37
C SER A 92 11.57 8.60 6.67
N TYR A 93 11.79 7.30 6.53
CA TYR A 93 10.93 6.24 7.05
C TYR A 93 11.81 5.07 7.51
N LYS A 94 11.28 4.19 8.36
CA LYS A 94 12.01 3.01 8.83
C LYS A 94 11.49 1.75 8.12
N PRO A 95 12.27 1.14 7.21
CA PRO A 95 11.81 -0.01 6.42
C PRO A 95 11.33 -1.21 7.25
N ALA A 96 11.95 -1.44 8.41
CA ALA A 96 11.57 -2.51 9.33
C ALA A 96 10.10 -2.37 9.77
N TYR A 97 9.71 -1.18 10.22
CA TYR A 97 8.36 -0.88 10.69
C TYR A 97 7.33 -0.91 9.57
N VAL A 98 7.69 -0.46 8.36
CA VAL A 98 6.80 -0.58 7.19
C VAL A 98 6.54 -2.06 6.88
N ARG A 99 7.58 -2.90 6.86
CA ARG A 99 7.43 -4.34 6.60
C ARG A 99 6.66 -5.04 7.70
N ALA A 100 6.89 -4.70 8.97
CA ALA A 100 6.16 -5.24 10.11
C ALA A 100 4.66 -4.88 10.04
N PHE A 101 4.37 -3.61 9.74
CA PHE A 101 3.01 -3.15 9.56
C PHE A 101 2.29 -3.97 8.48
N TYR A 102 2.93 -4.17 7.33
CA TYR A 102 2.36 -4.94 6.22
C TYR A 102 2.29 -6.45 6.47
N SER A 103 3.23 -7.03 7.23
CA SER A 103 3.19 -8.47 7.51
C SER A 103 1.94 -8.86 8.29
N ASN A 104 1.49 -7.95 9.17
CA ASN A 104 0.34 -8.16 10.03
C ASN A 104 -0.92 -7.41 9.53
N LEU A 105 -0.81 -6.67 8.42
CA LEU A 105 -1.92 -5.91 7.86
C LEU A 105 -3.05 -6.83 7.38
N ARG A 106 -4.23 -6.60 7.94
CA ARG A 106 -5.50 -7.17 7.49
C ARG A 106 -6.54 -6.07 7.40
N ARG A 107 -7.47 -6.20 6.47
CA ARG A 107 -8.62 -5.28 6.35
C ARG A 107 -9.89 -6.07 6.62
N ASP A 108 -10.72 -5.54 7.52
CA ASP A 108 -12.08 -6.03 7.77
C ASP A 108 -13.05 -4.88 7.51
N GLY A 109 -13.83 -4.97 6.44
CA GLY A 109 -14.67 -3.88 5.97
C GLY A 109 -13.89 -2.58 5.81
N ASP A 110 -14.32 -1.53 6.53
CA ASP A 110 -13.73 -0.20 6.50
C ASP A 110 -12.73 0.03 7.65
N THR A 111 -12.19 -1.04 8.23
CA THR A 111 -11.17 -1.00 9.27
C THR A 111 -9.95 -1.79 8.84
N ILE A 112 -8.76 -1.26 9.14
CA ILE A 112 -7.50 -2.00 9.03
C ILE A 112 -6.97 -2.35 10.41
N HIS A 113 -6.41 -3.55 10.51
CA HIS A 113 -5.69 -3.99 11.70
C HIS A 113 -4.26 -4.36 11.32
N SER A 114 -3.34 -4.10 12.23
CA SER A 114 -1.96 -4.55 12.15
C SER A 114 -1.41 -4.74 13.56
N SER A 115 -0.18 -5.18 13.69
CA SER A 115 0.52 -5.23 14.97
C SER A 115 2.01 -5.00 14.75
N ILE A 116 2.63 -4.25 15.66
CA ILE A 116 4.07 -3.97 15.65
C ILE A 116 4.56 -4.07 17.09
N ASN A 117 5.61 -4.87 17.34
CA ASN A 117 6.20 -5.03 18.67
C ASN A 117 5.17 -5.31 19.76
N LEU A 118 4.23 -6.24 19.48
CA LEU A 118 3.13 -6.64 20.37
C LEU A 118 2.06 -5.55 20.63
N TYR A 119 2.17 -4.37 20.00
CA TYR A 119 1.12 -3.36 20.03
C TYR A 119 0.16 -3.58 18.87
N ASP A 120 -1.11 -3.83 19.20
CA ASP A 120 -2.18 -3.90 18.21
C ASP A 120 -2.53 -2.52 17.69
N ILE A 121 -2.71 -2.44 16.37
CA ILE A 121 -3.11 -1.24 15.65
C ILE A 121 -4.48 -1.53 15.06
N GLU A 122 -5.46 -0.68 15.36
CA GLU A 122 -6.79 -0.69 14.73
C GLU A 122 -7.11 0.72 14.25
N ILE A 123 -7.40 0.85 12.95
CA ILE A 123 -7.65 2.14 12.31
C ILE A 123 -8.89 2.02 11.43
N ASP A 124 -9.96 2.71 11.83
CA ASP A 124 -11.17 2.85 11.03
C ASP A 124 -10.96 3.80 9.84
N LEU A 125 -11.86 3.76 8.87
CA LEU A 125 -11.78 4.59 7.67
C LEU A 125 -11.76 6.09 7.98
N ALA A 126 -12.46 6.54 9.02
CA ALA A 126 -12.49 7.95 9.41
C ALA A 126 -11.11 8.41 9.90
N THR A 127 -10.45 7.62 10.77
CA THR A 127 -9.11 7.90 11.25
C THR A 127 -8.08 7.77 10.14
N PHE A 128 -8.17 6.72 9.32
CA PHE A 128 -7.32 6.54 8.15
C PHE A 128 -7.39 7.76 7.22
N ALA A 129 -8.60 8.20 6.87
CA ALA A 129 -8.83 9.33 5.99
C ALA A 129 -8.27 10.64 6.57
N ARG A 130 -8.47 10.87 7.87
CA ARG A 130 -7.90 12.03 8.58
C ARG A 130 -6.38 12.03 8.52
N VAL A 131 -5.74 10.89 8.79
CA VAL A 131 -4.27 10.75 8.74
C VAL A 131 -3.76 10.87 7.31
N ALA A 132 -4.46 10.29 6.33
CA ALA A 132 -4.13 10.33 4.90
C ALA A 132 -4.44 11.68 4.25
N GLY A 133 -5.29 12.52 4.85
CA GLY A 133 -5.76 13.76 4.24
C GLY A 133 -6.59 13.50 2.98
N LEU A 134 -7.37 12.42 2.96
CA LEU A 134 -8.18 11.99 1.82
C LEU A 134 -9.67 12.06 2.14
N PRO A 135 -10.54 12.35 1.16
CA PRO A 135 -11.98 12.32 1.37
C PRO A 135 -12.52 10.89 1.49
N THR A 136 -13.62 10.76 2.25
CA THR A 136 -14.38 9.52 2.44
C THR A 136 -15.74 9.51 1.74
N ARG A 137 -16.18 10.65 1.20
CA ARG A 137 -17.47 10.79 0.51
C ARG A 137 -17.37 10.33 -0.94
N GLY A 138 -18.47 9.81 -1.47
CA GLY A 138 -18.55 9.39 -2.86
C GLY A 138 -18.52 7.88 -3.06
N ASP A 139 -18.48 7.47 -4.32
CA ASP A 139 -18.52 6.08 -4.71
C ASP A 139 -17.15 5.39 -4.53
N ASP A 140 -17.18 4.06 -4.40
CA ASP A 140 -15.98 3.24 -4.52
C ASP A 140 -15.58 3.15 -6.00
N ILE A 141 -14.29 3.26 -6.32
CA ILE A 141 -13.86 3.26 -7.73
C ILE A 141 -14.22 1.97 -8.46
N ALA A 142 -14.29 0.84 -7.73
CA ALA A 142 -14.64 -0.46 -8.29
C ALA A 142 -16.07 -0.44 -8.85
N THR A 143 -17.00 0.16 -8.12
CA THR A 143 -18.43 0.24 -8.49
C THR A 143 -18.79 1.51 -9.26
N TYR A 144 -17.89 2.48 -9.34
CA TYR A 144 -18.08 3.72 -10.08
C TYR A 144 -18.56 3.45 -11.50
N GLY A 145 -19.74 4.00 -11.82
CA GLY A 145 -20.36 3.92 -13.14
C GLY A 145 -20.98 2.58 -13.54
N GLY A 146 -20.99 1.59 -12.64
CA GLY A 146 -21.56 0.26 -12.88
C GLY A 146 -20.63 -0.72 -13.62
N ASP A 147 -21.14 -1.93 -13.88
CA ASP A 147 -20.38 -3.05 -14.43
C ASP A 147 -19.98 -2.83 -15.90
N ASP A 148 -20.87 -2.26 -16.70
CA ASP A 148 -20.65 -2.00 -18.13
C ASP A 148 -19.89 -0.68 -18.40
N TRP A 149 -19.39 -0.01 -17.37
CA TRP A 149 -18.80 1.31 -17.50
C TRP A 149 -17.62 1.33 -18.48
N ILE A 150 -16.71 0.36 -18.37
CA ILE A 150 -15.52 0.29 -19.23
C ILE A 150 -15.90 0.11 -20.69
N LEU A 151 -16.84 -0.80 -20.96
CA LEU A 151 -17.33 -1.08 -22.31
C LEU A 151 -17.86 0.18 -22.99
N ASN A 152 -18.53 1.04 -22.23
CA ASN A 152 -19.18 2.25 -22.75
C ASN A 152 -18.26 3.49 -22.78
N ASN A 153 -17.22 3.55 -21.95
CA ASN A 153 -16.48 4.80 -21.71
C ASN A 153 -14.98 4.74 -22.05
N GLU A 154 -14.37 3.56 -22.29
CA GLU A 154 -12.93 3.46 -22.56
C GLU A 154 -12.50 4.40 -23.71
N ALA A 155 -13.20 4.36 -24.84
CA ALA A 155 -12.87 5.17 -26.01
C ALA A 155 -13.06 6.68 -25.78
N VAL A 156 -13.94 7.07 -24.85
CA VAL A 156 -14.15 8.47 -24.45
C VAL A 156 -12.95 8.94 -23.64
N VAL A 157 -12.56 8.19 -22.61
CA VAL A 157 -11.40 8.52 -21.76
C VAL A 157 -10.11 8.59 -22.56
N ILE A 158 -9.88 7.65 -23.50
CA ILE A 158 -8.70 7.66 -24.38
C ILE A 158 -8.63 8.97 -25.18
N ARG A 159 -9.78 9.45 -25.69
CA ARG A 159 -9.87 10.69 -26.46
C ARG A 159 -9.61 11.92 -25.61
N GLU A 160 -10.17 11.98 -24.41
CA GLU A 160 -9.97 13.09 -23.45
C GLU A 160 -8.54 13.15 -22.93
N LEU A 161 -7.88 12.00 -22.81
CA LEU A 161 -6.45 11.91 -22.52
C LEU A 161 -5.58 12.39 -23.69
N GLY A 162 -6.17 12.70 -24.85
CA GLY A 162 -5.43 13.16 -26.03
C GLY A 162 -4.50 12.10 -26.61
N ILE A 163 -4.81 10.81 -26.42
CA ILE A 163 -4.02 9.70 -26.96
C ILE A 163 -4.28 9.62 -28.47
N THR A 164 -3.35 10.16 -29.24
CA THR A 164 -3.44 10.26 -30.71
C THR A 164 -2.97 9.00 -31.44
N ASN A 165 -2.05 8.25 -30.82
CA ASN A 165 -1.58 6.96 -31.33
C ASN A 165 -1.85 5.89 -30.26
N LEU A 166 -2.96 5.17 -30.44
CA LEU A 166 -3.39 4.15 -29.50
C LEU A 166 -2.61 2.85 -29.72
N VAL A 167 -1.62 2.62 -28.87
CA VAL A 167 -0.91 1.34 -28.77
C VAL A 167 -1.47 0.58 -27.58
N ARG A 168 -1.72 -0.72 -27.75
CA ARG A 168 -2.15 -1.62 -26.67
C ARG A 168 -1.05 -2.63 -26.33
N HIS A 169 -0.80 -2.83 -25.04
CA HIS A 169 0.10 -3.86 -24.54
C HIS A 169 -0.72 -4.84 -23.70
N SER A 170 -0.77 -6.11 -24.12
CA SER A 170 -1.61 -7.14 -23.47
C SER A 170 -3.09 -6.73 -23.34
N GLY A 171 -3.61 -5.98 -24.32
CA GLY A 171 -4.98 -5.47 -24.33
C GLY A 171 -5.17 -4.11 -23.65
N ALA A 172 -4.28 -3.68 -22.76
CA ALA A 172 -4.38 -2.39 -22.07
C ALA A 172 -3.87 -1.23 -22.95
N PRO A 173 -4.59 -0.09 -23.04
CA PRO A 173 -4.14 1.08 -23.79
C PRO A 173 -2.92 1.74 -23.13
N THR A 174 -2.04 2.34 -23.93
CA THR A 174 -0.81 2.96 -23.45
C THR A 174 -0.82 4.48 -23.55
N ILE A 175 -0.07 5.13 -22.65
CA ILE A 175 -0.14 6.58 -22.42
C ILE A 175 0.89 7.39 -23.23
N HIS A 176 1.71 6.72 -24.05
CA HIS A 176 2.91 7.30 -24.65
C HIS A 176 2.64 8.52 -25.53
N SER A 177 1.50 8.53 -26.22
CA SER A 177 1.09 9.62 -27.11
C SER A 177 0.23 10.69 -26.42
N ALA A 178 -0.04 10.57 -25.12
CA ALA A 178 -0.80 11.56 -24.37
C ALA A 178 0.03 12.85 -24.11
N PRO A 179 -0.61 14.03 -24.04
CA PRO A 179 0.06 15.28 -23.70
C PRO A 179 0.77 15.21 -22.33
N PRO A 180 1.84 15.99 -22.11
CA PRO A 180 2.61 15.96 -20.86
C PRO A 180 1.77 16.09 -19.58
N GLU A 181 0.79 16.99 -19.54
CA GLU A 181 -0.12 17.16 -18.40
C GLU A 181 -0.95 15.90 -18.12
N LYS A 182 -1.51 15.28 -19.16
CA LYS A 182 -2.30 14.04 -19.02
C LYS A 182 -1.41 12.87 -18.60
N ARG A 183 -0.17 12.79 -19.09
CA ARG A 183 0.82 11.80 -18.58
C ARG A 183 1.17 12.03 -17.11
N LEU A 184 1.21 13.28 -16.65
CA LEU A 184 1.43 13.59 -15.24
C LEU A 184 0.29 13.09 -14.36
N LEU A 185 -0.98 13.30 -14.74
CA LEU A 185 -2.14 12.72 -14.04
C LEU A 185 -1.99 11.19 -13.87
N LEU A 186 -1.55 10.52 -14.93
CA LEU A 186 -1.37 9.07 -14.97
C LEU A 186 -0.19 8.62 -14.09
N TYR A 187 0.86 9.43 -13.98
CA TYR A 187 1.94 9.17 -13.03
C TYR A 187 1.51 9.41 -11.59
N ILE A 188 0.69 10.43 -11.30
CA ILE A 188 0.11 10.64 -9.97
C ILE A 188 -0.70 9.40 -9.59
N LEU A 189 -1.55 8.91 -10.49
CA LEU A 189 -2.34 7.71 -10.25
C LEU A 189 -1.45 6.48 -9.98
N THR A 190 -0.60 6.10 -10.95
CA THR A 190 0.12 4.83 -10.93
C THR A 190 1.38 4.81 -10.06
N ARG A 191 1.82 5.96 -9.55
CA ARG A 191 3.03 6.07 -8.71
C ARG A 191 2.77 6.68 -7.34
N ILE A 192 1.65 7.38 -7.14
CA ILE A 192 1.29 7.99 -5.85
C ILE A 192 0.01 7.39 -5.29
N LEU A 193 -1.11 7.43 -6.02
CA LEU A 193 -2.41 7.00 -5.50
C LEU A 193 -2.58 5.48 -5.47
N ARG A 194 -1.95 4.78 -6.41
CA ARG A 194 -1.95 3.32 -6.50
C ARG A 194 -0.61 2.82 -7.05
N PRO A 195 0.48 2.91 -6.27
CA PRO A 195 1.79 2.46 -6.71
C PRO A 195 1.79 0.95 -6.92
N TRP A 196 2.21 0.48 -8.10
CA TRP A 196 2.41 -0.95 -8.35
C TRP A 196 3.76 -1.24 -8.99
N ASP A 197 4.04 -2.54 -9.10
CA ASP A 197 5.19 -3.04 -9.84
C ASP A 197 4.84 -3.21 -11.32
N GLY A 198 5.77 -2.83 -12.19
CA GLY A 198 5.67 -3.07 -13.62
C GLY A 198 5.44 -1.81 -14.44
N SER A 199 4.68 -1.94 -15.52
CA SER A 199 4.50 -0.85 -16.47
C SER A 199 3.64 0.26 -15.88
N HIS A 200 4.17 1.47 -15.86
CA HIS A 200 3.41 2.69 -15.59
C HIS A 200 2.96 3.38 -16.88
N THR A 201 3.03 2.67 -18.01
CA THR A 201 2.66 3.22 -19.32
C THR A 201 1.40 2.59 -19.88
N CYS A 202 0.84 1.57 -19.21
CA CYS A 202 -0.44 0.94 -19.53
C CYS A 202 -1.53 1.46 -18.58
N LEU A 203 -2.75 1.62 -19.07
CA LEU A 203 -3.93 1.96 -18.28
C LEU A 203 -4.79 0.72 -18.10
N PHE A 204 -5.02 0.32 -16.87
CA PHE A 204 -5.96 -0.75 -16.54
C PHE A 204 -7.35 -0.16 -16.27
N ASN A 205 -8.36 -1.02 -16.16
CA ASN A 205 -9.75 -0.60 -16.06
C ASN A 205 -10.00 0.39 -14.89
N GLU A 206 -9.44 0.11 -13.73
CA GLU A 206 -9.56 1.02 -12.58
C GLU A 206 -8.81 2.34 -12.78
N ASP A 207 -7.73 2.34 -13.56
CA ASP A 207 -7.00 3.57 -13.90
C ASP A 207 -7.86 4.47 -14.79
N LEU A 208 -8.56 3.88 -15.77
CA LEU A 208 -9.49 4.61 -16.62
C LEU A 208 -10.65 5.21 -15.83
N LYS A 209 -11.23 4.44 -14.89
CA LYS A 209 -12.27 4.93 -13.97
C LYS A 209 -11.76 6.10 -13.14
N ALA A 210 -10.57 5.97 -12.54
CA ALA A 210 -10.00 7.00 -11.68
C ALA A 210 -9.64 8.27 -12.46
N VAL A 211 -9.07 8.14 -13.66
CA VAL A 211 -8.82 9.27 -14.56
C VAL A 211 -10.12 9.99 -14.89
N HIS A 212 -11.15 9.26 -15.28
CA HIS A 212 -12.43 9.85 -15.61
C HIS A 212 -13.04 10.55 -14.39
N ALA A 213 -13.00 9.92 -13.22
CA ALA A 213 -13.51 10.49 -11.99
C ALA A 213 -12.81 11.80 -11.62
N ILE A 214 -11.48 11.85 -11.68
CA ILE A 214 -10.70 13.07 -11.41
C ILE A 214 -10.99 14.15 -12.47
N THR A 215 -11.06 13.75 -13.74
CA THR A 215 -11.27 14.69 -14.85
C THR A 215 -12.64 15.37 -14.80
N HIS A 216 -13.66 14.63 -14.34
CA HIS A 216 -15.04 15.09 -14.29
C HIS A 216 -15.52 15.47 -12.88
N GLY A 217 -14.62 15.55 -11.90
CA GLY A 217 -14.96 15.94 -10.52
C GLY A 217 -15.96 14.98 -9.84
N ALA A 218 -15.93 13.69 -10.19
CA ALA A 218 -16.77 12.70 -9.54
C ALA A 218 -16.34 12.53 -8.08
N SER A 219 -17.32 12.48 -7.18
CA SER A 219 -17.06 12.24 -5.76
C SER A 219 -16.66 10.77 -5.58
N ILE A 220 -15.40 10.53 -5.20
CA ILE A 220 -14.84 9.19 -4.96
C ILE A 220 -14.29 9.10 -3.53
N ASN A 221 -14.50 7.97 -2.88
CA ASN A 221 -13.90 7.64 -1.60
C ASN A 221 -12.42 7.26 -1.77
N TRP A 222 -11.56 8.27 -1.97
CA TRP A 222 -10.13 8.08 -2.19
C TRP A 222 -9.42 7.43 -0.99
N ALA A 223 -9.89 7.67 0.24
CA ALA A 223 -9.37 7.02 1.42
C ALA A 223 -9.53 5.49 1.34
N LYS A 224 -10.73 5.03 0.98
CA LYS A 224 -11.02 3.61 0.81
C LYS A 224 -10.28 3.00 -0.38
N TYR A 225 -10.14 3.75 -1.47
CA TYR A 225 -9.31 3.33 -2.63
C TYR A 225 -7.86 3.00 -2.22
N VAL A 226 -7.21 3.90 -1.46
CA VAL A 226 -5.84 3.69 -0.96
C VAL A 226 -5.80 2.54 0.05
N MET A 227 -6.76 2.47 0.98
CA MET A 227 -6.86 1.43 1.99
C MET A 227 -7.00 0.02 1.38
N ILE A 228 -7.84 -0.14 0.35
CA ILE A 228 -8.01 -1.40 -0.37
C ILE A 228 -6.68 -1.80 -1.04
N HIS A 229 -6.02 -0.85 -1.73
CA HIS A 229 -4.72 -1.13 -2.35
C HIS A 229 -3.65 -1.54 -1.33
N MET A 230 -3.65 -0.96 -0.13
CA MET A 230 -2.77 -1.41 0.96
C MET A 230 -3.02 -2.88 1.32
N ALA A 231 -4.28 -3.27 1.50
CA ALA A 231 -4.64 -4.64 1.83
C ALA A 231 -4.25 -5.62 0.71
N ASP A 232 -4.46 -5.25 -0.56
CA ASP A 232 -4.07 -6.06 -1.70
C ASP A 232 -2.55 -6.28 -1.76
N CYS A 233 -1.77 -5.23 -1.50
CA CYS A 233 -0.31 -5.33 -1.42
C CYS A 233 0.20 -6.06 -0.16
N ALA A 234 -0.62 -6.27 0.86
CA ALA A 234 -0.28 -7.14 1.99
C ALA A 234 -0.46 -8.63 1.68
N SER A 235 -1.13 -8.98 0.57
CA SER A 235 -1.33 -10.37 0.19
C SER A 235 0.00 -11.09 -0.04
N ILE A 236 0.07 -12.35 0.38
CA ILE A 236 1.20 -13.27 0.11
C ILE A 236 1.05 -14.01 -1.23
N THR A 237 -0.13 -13.96 -1.86
CA THR A 237 -0.36 -14.62 -3.16
C THR A 237 0.25 -13.85 -4.31
N ASN A 238 0.30 -12.52 -4.15
CA ASN A 238 0.81 -11.58 -5.15
C ASN A 238 1.85 -10.71 -4.45
N GLU A 239 3.10 -11.17 -4.38
CA GLU A 239 4.22 -10.54 -3.64
C GLU A 239 4.69 -9.20 -4.24
N ARG A 240 3.77 -8.25 -4.41
CA ARG A 240 4.00 -6.88 -4.88
C ARG A 240 4.79 -6.05 -3.88
N SER A 241 5.47 -5.00 -4.33
CA SER A 241 6.09 -4.01 -3.47
C SER A 241 5.08 -3.39 -2.50
N LEU A 242 5.56 -3.07 -1.30
CA LEU A 242 4.78 -2.48 -0.21
C LEU A 242 4.66 -0.96 -0.43
N PRO A 243 3.47 -0.41 -0.69
CA PRO A 243 3.31 1.01 -1.01
C PRO A 243 3.27 1.90 0.24
N TYR A 244 3.17 3.21 0.01
CA TYR A 244 2.84 4.24 1.01
C TYR A 244 3.67 4.26 2.30
N ALA A 245 4.98 4.07 2.21
CA ALA A 245 5.86 4.11 3.38
C ALA A 245 5.65 5.35 4.27
N PHE A 246 5.39 6.53 3.69
CA PHE A 246 5.12 7.75 4.48
C PHE A 246 3.78 7.68 5.22
N LEU A 247 2.71 7.25 4.56
CA LEU A 247 1.41 7.07 5.20
C LEU A 247 1.49 6.04 6.34
N VAL A 248 2.15 4.90 6.12
CA VAL A 248 2.31 3.87 7.14
C VAL A 248 2.99 4.44 8.38
N MET A 249 4.06 5.21 8.19
CA MET A 249 4.73 5.86 9.32
C MET A 249 3.83 6.87 10.03
N ASP A 250 2.91 7.55 9.33
CA ASP A 250 1.95 8.49 9.95
C ASP A 250 0.86 7.74 10.71
N LEU A 251 0.40 6.60 10.19
CA LEU A 251 -0.55 5.71 10.84
C LEU A 251 0.03 5.13 12.14
N ILE A 252 1.29 4.68 12.13
CA ILE A 252 1.99 4.18 13.32
C ILE A 252 2.08 5.27 14.40
N VAL A 253 2.44 6.50 14.00
CA VAL A 253 2.49 7.64 14.93
C VAL A 253 1.10 7.98 15.47
N SER A 254 0.05 7.90 14.63
CA SER A 254 -1.33 8.16 15.07
C SER A 254 -1.90 7.09 16.00
N ALA A 255 -1.30 5.91 16.03
CA ALA A 255 -1.62 4.82 16.95
C ALA A 255 -0.79 4.86 18.24
N ASP A 256 -0.10 5.98 18.51
CA ASP A 256 0.76 6.20 19.69
C ASP A 256 1.90 5.18 19.86
N ILE A 257 2.33 4.52 18.78
CA ILE A 257 3.48 3.60 18.81
C ILE A 257 4.77 4.39 18.63
N HIS A 258 5.61 4.39 19.68
CA HIS A 258 6.93 5.02 19.64
C HIS A 258 7.95 4.17 18.86
N ILE A 259 8.53 4.79 17.83
CA ILE A 259 9.46 4.11 16.93
C ILE A 259 10.91 4.32 17.40
N ALA A 260 11.49 3.35 18.10
CA ALA A 260 12.90 3.37 18.50
C ALA A 260 13.84 3.05 17.31
N GLY A 261 15.11 3.48 17.39
CA GLY A 261 16.16 3.18 16.41
C GLY A 261 16.53 4.34 15.45
N PRO A 262 17.65 4.24 14.71
CA PRO A 262 18.14 5.29 13.83
C PRO A 262 17.25 5.48 12.59
N ASP A 263 17.03 6.73 12.21
CA ASP A 263 16.31 7.04 10.96
C ASP A 263 17.18 6.73 9.74
N THR A 264 16.63 5.99 8.79
CA THR A 264 17.27 5.87 7.47
C THR A 264 17.07 7.20 6.73
N LYS A 265 18.13 8.03 6.68
CA LYS A 265 18.13 9.23 5.83
C LYS A 265 17.90 8.82 4.38
N MET A 266 16.86 9.37 3.76
CA MET A 266 16.67 9.19 2.32
C MET A 266 17.81 9.89 1.58
N THR A 267 18.41 9.21 0.60
CA THR A 267 19.39 9.83 -0.28
C THR A 267 18.75 10.66 -1.39
N LYS A 268 17.50 10.36 -1.81
CA LYS A 268 16.69 11.17 -2.75
C LYS A 268 15.19 10.95 -2.55
N ILE A 269 14.45 12.01 -2.22
CA ILE A 269 13.00 12.05 -2.46
C ILE A 269 12.83 12.16 -3.98
N TRP A 270 12.02 11.27 -4.55
CA TRP A 270 11.73 11.30 -5.98
C TRP A 270 10.55 12.22 -6.23
N ILE A 271 10.88 13.44 -6.66
CA ILE A 271 9.96 14.41 -7.21
C ILE A 271 9.65 13.99 -8.65
N ILE A 272 8.35 13.95 -9.01
CA ILE A 272 7.88 13.65 -10.37
C ILE A 272 8.19 14.81 -11.32
#